data_AF-A0A1A8W5W4-F1
#
_entry.id   AF-A0A1A8W5W4-F1
#
_cell.length_a   1.000
_cell.length_b   1.000
_cell.length_c   1.000
_cell.angle_alpha   90.00
_cell.angle_beta   90.00
_cell.angle_gamma   90.00
#
_symmetry.space_group_name_H-M   'P 1'
#
loop_
_entity.id
_entity.type
_entity.pdbx_description
1 polymer ?
#
loop_
_entity_poly.entity_id
_entity_poly.type
_entity_poly.pdbx_seq_one_letter_code
_entity_poly.pdbx_strand_id
1 'polypeptide(L)'
;MNKASELNNYFRINSEFVKKDESDVEKFYVWTHKSPNINLYPDIIFFKCLVTSIEGENYKLKEILPETNSEYIVKKEHLFNCNKMVNINSHRLNDMVHQNSAEVLNTLALRYEKNYIYTIAEPMLISINPYQLIDVNMNDYKTMNTHELPPHVYTYAKDAMLDFINTKNSQSIIISGESGSGKTEASKLVIKFYLSGVKENNDISKTLWDSNFILEAFGNAKTIKNNNSSRYGKYIKIQLDENQNIVSSCIEIFLLEKIRVVSQENEERSYHIFYEILRGMSEEMKNKYNIKSEDEYKYISNKSITIQGY
;
A
#
# COMPACT_ATOMS: atom_id res chain seq x y z
N MET A 1 30.74 -6.59 9.06
CA MET A 1 29.45 -7.26 9.37
C MET A 1 28.86 -7.76 8.07
N ASN A 2 28.45 -9.03 8.03
CA ASN A 2 28.11 -9.73 6.79
C ASN A 2 26.64 -9.45 6.43
N LYS A 3 26.33 -8.89 5.25
CA LYS A 3 24.93 -8.57 4.85
C LYS A 3 23.96 -9.75 5.00
N ALA A 4 24.46 -10.98 4.89
CA ALA A 4 23.69 -12.20 5.09
C ALA A 4 23.25 -12.43 6.55
N SER A 5 24.04 -12.01 7.55
CA SER A 5 23.67 -12.14 8.97
C SER A 5 22.62 -11.12 9.40
N GLU A 6 22.60 -9.94 8.77
CA GLU A 6 21.54 -8.94 9.00
C GLU A 6 20.20 -9.42 8.44
N LEU A 7 20.17 -9.94 7.21
CA LEU A 7 18.94 -10.46 6.58
C LEU A 7 18.27 -11.57 7.41
N ASN A 8 19.05 -12.48 7.96
CA ASN A 8 18.52 -13.57 8.81
C ASN A 8 17.82 -13.05 10.08
N ASN A 9 18.26 -11.93 10.64
CA ASN A 9 17.60 -11.30 11.79
C ASN A 9 16.32 -10.55 11.39
N TYR A 10 16.29 -9.94 10.20
CA TYR A 10 15.09 -9.26 9.69
C TYR A 10 13.97 -10.23 9.30
N PHE A 11 14.29 -11.42 8.77
CA PHE A 11 13.28 -12.33 8.23
C PHE A 11 12.68 -13.33 9.23
N ARG A 12 13.26 -13.46 10.42
CA ARG A 12 12.92 -14.50 11.41
C ARG A 12 12.29 -13.98 12.69
N ILE A 13 11.80 -12.74 12.71
CA ILE A 13 11.19 -12.14 13.89
C ILE A 13 10.13 -13.11 14.45
N ASN A 14 10.37 -13.61 15.67
CA ASN A 14 9.51 -14.54 16.42
C ASN A 14 9.25 -15.92 15.80
N SER A 15 10.15 -16.46 14.97
CA SER A 15 10.00 -17.83 14.43
C SER A 15 11.26 -18.67 14.58
N GLU A 16 11.25 -19.62 15.52
CA GLU A 16 12.26 -20.68 15.53
C GLU A 16 11.96 -21.73 14.45
N PHE A 17 13.00 -22.21 13.78
CA PHE A 17 12.85 -23.27 12.77
C PHE A 17 12.55 -24.61 13.47
N VAL A 18 11.43 -25.23 13.11
CA VAL A 18 11.00 -26.52 13.68
C VAL A 18 11.93 -27.61 13.17
N LYS A 19 12.67 -28.25 14.08
CA LYS A 19 13.43 -29.45 13.74
C LYS A 19 12.46 -30.63 13.61
N LYS A 20 12.64 -31.43 12.58
CA LYS A 20 12.01 -32.74 12.41
C LYS A 20 13.09 -33.80 12.30
N ASP A 21 12.81 -34.99 12.82
CA ASP A 21 13.68 -36.15 12.69
C ASP A 21 13.62 -36.71 11.26
N GLU A 22 14.65 -37.46 10.86
CA GLU A 22 14.78 -38.07 9.52
C GLU A 22 13.59 -38.98 9.15
N SER A 23 12.86 -39.50 10.13
CA SER A 23 11.66 -40.33 9.92
C SER A 23 10.39 -39.54 9.54
N ASP A 24 10.37 -38.21 9.75
CA ASP A 24 9.18 -37.36 9.56
C ASP A 24 9.25 -36.47 8.29
N VAL A 25 10.09 -36.86 7.34
CA VAL A 25 10.40 -36.10 6.12
C VAL A 25 9.27 -36.18 5.10
N GLU A 26 8.43 -37.22 5.14
CA GLU A 26 7.24 -37.31 4.29
C GLU A 26 6.34 -36.10 4.51
N LYS A 27 6.26 -35.21 3.50
CA LYS A 27 5.48 -33.97 3.49
C LYS A 27 6.03 -32.85 4.39
N PHE A 28 7.35 -32.76 4.57
CA PHE A 28 7.97 -31.61 5.22
C PHE A 28 8.36 -30.53 4.21
N TYR A 29 7.59 -29.42 4.20
CA TYR A 29 7.84 -28.27 3.33
C TYR A 29 8.56 -27.16 4.09
N VAL A 30 9.46 -26.48 3.41
CA VAL A 30 10.21 -25.33 3.92
C VAL A 30 10.30 -24.24 2.85
N TRP A 31 10.52 -23.01 3.28
CA TRP A 31 10.91 -21.92 2.39
C TRP A 31 12.41 -21.67 2.50
N THR A 32 13.02 -21.19 1.42
CA THR A 32 14.40 -20.70 1.44
C THR A 32 14.59 -19.56 0.45
N HIS A 33 15.53 -18.65 0.74
CA HIS A 33 16.00 -17.64 -0.20
C HIS A 33 17.28 -18.09 -0.95
N LYS A 34 17.77 -19.30 -0.66
CA LYS A 34 18.92 -19.90 -1.32
C LYS A 34 18.39 -20.85 -2.39
N SER A 35 18.39 -20.41 -3.63
CA SER A 35 18.02 -21.21 -4.79
C SER A 35 19.08 -21.08 -5.87
N PRO A 36 19.45 -22.17 -6.59
CA PRO A 36 20.27 -22.06 -7.80
C PRO A 36 19.56 -21.30 -8.92
N ASN A 37 18.22 -21.21 -8.88
CA ASN A 37 17.37 -20.61 -9.91
C ASN A 37 17.01 -19.14 -9.63
N ILE A 38 17.58 -18.50 -8.60
CA ILE A 38 17.23 -17.13 -8.20
C ILE A 38 17.35 -16.11 -9.35
N ASN A 39 18.34 -16.28 -10.22
CA ASN A 39 18.55 -15.38 -11.36
C ASN A 39 17.52 -15.58 -12.49
N LEU A 40 16.83 -16.72 -12.53
CA LEU A 40 15.78 -17.00 -13.49
C LEU A 40 14.44 -16.38 -13.08
N TYR A 41 14.27 -16.10 -11.78
CA TYR A 41 13.04 -15.59 -11.19
C TYR A 41 13.30 -14.32 -10.36
N PRO A 42 13.58 -13.17 -11.01
CA PRO A 42 13.96 -11.95 -10.31
C PRO A 42 12.87 -11.40 -9.38
N ASP A 43 11.60 -11.74 -9.63
CA ASP A 43 10.45 -11.31 -8.81
C ASP A 43 10.19 -12.25 -7.60
N ILE A 44 10.88 -13.39 -7.54
CA ILE A 44 10.68 -14.40 -6.49
C ILE A 44 11.84 -14.33 -5.49
N ILE A 45 11.51 -14.03 -4.24
CA ILE A 45 12.49 -13.94 -3.14
C ILE A 45 12.64 -15.28 -2.41
N PHE A 46 11.52 -15.98 -2.19
CA PHE A 46 11.47 -17.22 -1.43
C PHE A 46 10.95 -18.38 -2.29
N PHE A 47 11.64 -19.50 -2.22
CA PHE A 47 11.37 -20.72 -2.95
C PHE A 47 10.77 -21.75 -2.00
N LYS A 48 9.63 -22.33 -2.37
CA LYS A 48 9.02 -23.42 -1.59
C LYS A 48 9.67 -24.72 -1.99
N CYS A 49 10.10 -25.49 -1.01
CA CYS A 49 10.80 -26.75 -1.22
C CYS A 49 10.20 -27.86 -0.38
N LEU A 50 10.24 -29.08 -0.92
CA LEU A 50 10.06 -30.32 -0.17
C LEU A 50 11.43 -30.76 0.36
N VAL A 51 11.53 -31.08 1.64
CA VAL A 51 12.73 -31.72 2.19
C VAL A 51 12.73 -33.19 1.78
N THR A 52 13.84 -33.68 1.22
CA THR A 52 14.00 -35.07 0.78
C THR A 52 14.89 -35.89 1.70
N SER A 53 15.88 -35.26 2.33
CA SER A 53 16.73 -35.88 3.36
C SER A 53 17.33 -34.81 4.27
N ILE A 54 17.74 -35.22 5.47
CA ILE A 54 18.36 -34.34 6.48
C ILE A 54 19.66 -35.02 6.92
N GLU A 55 20.76 -34.28 6.95
CA GLU A 55 22.06 -34.76 7.42
C GLU A 55 22.65 -33.71 8.37
N GLY A 56 22.41 -33.87 9.67
CA GLY A 56 22.79 -32.90 10.69
C GLY A 56 22.10 -31.54 10.49
N GLU A 57 22.84 -30.52 10.09
CA GLU A 57 22.33 -29.16 9.82
C GLU A 57 22.14 -28.88 8.32
N ASN A 58 22.40 -29.87 7.46
CA ASN A 58 22.20 -29.79 6.02
C ASN A 58 20.88 -30.46 5.63
N TYR A 59 20.08 -29.78 4.82
CA TYR A 59 18.80 -30.27 4.33
C TYR A 59 18.88 -30.39 2.81
N LYS A 60 18.62 -31.58 2.28
CA LYS A 60 18.45 -31.78 0.85
C LYS A 60 17.01 -31.40 0.48
N LEU A 61 16.90 -30.47 -0.45
CA LEU A 61 15.66 -29.84 -0.87
C LEU A 61 15.35 -30.21 -2.32
N LYS A 62 14.06 -30.35 -2.63
CA LYS A 62 13.51 -30.34 -3.98
C LYS A 62 12.59 -29.14 -4.13
N GLU A 63 12.92 -28.23 -5.05
CA GLU A 63 12.10 -27.05 -5.35
C GLU A 63 10.75 -27.44 -5.96
N ILE A 64 9.67 -26.86 -5.41
CA ILE A 64 8.29 -27.09 -5.86
C ILE A 64 7.57 -25.81 -6.29
N LEU A 65 7.98 -24.64 -5.78
CA LEU A 65 7.43 -23.35 -6.20
C LEU A 65 8.55 -22.30 -6.27
N PRO A 66 8.86 -21.77 -7.47
CA PRO A 66 8.38 -22.22 -8.80
C PRO A 66 8.74 -23.69 -9.10
N GLU A 67 7.99 -24.33 -9.99
CA GLU A 67 8.17 -25.76 -10.31
C GLU A 67 9.39 -26.00 -11.23
N THR A 68 10.59 -25.92 -10.64
CA THR A 68 11.86 -26.21 -11.32
C THR A 68 12.28 -27.67 -11.16
N ASN A 69 11.79 -28.33 -10.11
CA ASN A 69 12.21 -29.66 -9.66
C ASN A 69 13.72 -29.79 -9.37
N SER A 70 14.44 -28.67 -9.22
CA SER A 70 15.86 -28.67 -8.88
C SER A 70 16.10 -29.24 -7.49
N GLU A 71 17.11 -30.11 -7.36
CA GLU A 71 17.55 -30.64 -6.08
C GLU A 71 18.89 -30.04 -5.64
N TYR A 72 18.97 -29.60 -4.38
CA TYR A 72 20.18 -28.97 -3.84
C TYR A 72 20.18 -29.00 -2.31
N ILE A 73 21.32 -28.68 -1.70
CA ILE A 73 21.51 -28.73 -0.24
C ILE A 73 21.54 -27.32 0.32
N VAL A 74 20.80 -27.09 1.41
CA VAL A 74 20.76 -25.83 2.13
C VAL A 74 20.95 -26.07 3.62
N LYS A 75 21.72 -25.18 4.26
CA LYS A 75 21.89 -25.18 5.72
C LYS A 75 20.62 -24.71 6.42
N LYS A 76 20.31 -25.28 7.58
CA LYS A 76 19.16 -24.94 8.43
C LYS A 76 19.00 -23.43 8.69
N GLU A 77 20.09 -22.70 8.83
CA GLU A 77 20.10 -21.25 9.07
C GLU A 77 19.50 -20.41 7.93
N HIS A 78 19.27 -21.00 6.76
CA HIS A 78 18.64 -20.36 5.61
C HIS A 78 17.24 -20.91 5.28
N LEU A 79 16.69 -21.76 6.15
CA LEU A 79 15.34 -22.32 6.00
C LEU A 79 14.32 -21.57 6.85
N PHE A 80 13.08 -21.53 6.38
CA PHE A 80 11.94 -20.99 7.11
C PHE A 80 10.83 -22.04 7.14
N ASN A 81 10.08 -22.09 8.23
CA ASN A 81 8.97 -23.02 8.36
C ASN A 81 7.89 -22.70 7.33
N CYS A 82 7.23 -23.74 6.82
CA CYS A 82 6.08 -23.58 5.92
C CYS A 82 4.78 -23.95 6.64
N ASN A 83 3.75 -23.13 6.49
CA ASN A 83 2.39 -23.45 6.94
C ASN A 83 1.80 -24.51 6.02
N LYS A 84 1.30 -25.61 6.60
CA LYS A 84 0.67 -26.71 5.83
C LYS A 84 -0.53 -26.25 5.02
N MET A 85 -1.34 -25.35 5.60
CA MET A 85 -2.50 -24.76 4.98
C MET A 85 -2.52 -23.27 5.30
N VAL A 86 -2.62 -22.44 4.27
CA VAL A 86 -2.80 -20.99 4.41
C VAL A 86 -4.29 -20.70 4.32
N ASN A 87 -4.86 -20.17 5.40
CA ASN A 87 -6.25 -19.74 5.40
C ASN A 87 -6.38 -18.36 4.75
N ILE A 88 -6.59 -18.33 3.43
CA ILE A 88 -6.75 -17.10 2.65
C ILE A 88 -7.92 -16.25 3.14
N ASN A 89 -8.95 -16.87 3.75
CA ASN A 89 -10.12 -16.16 4.26
C ASN A 89 -9.87 -15.50 5.63
N SER A 90 -8.81 -15.88 6.35
CA SER A 90 -8.44 -15.16 7.57
C SER A 90 -8.08 -13.72 7.21
N HIS A 91 -8.62 -12.78 7.98
CA HIS A 91 -8.36 -11.36 7.83
C HIS A 91 -7.08 -10.91 8.54
N ARG A 92 -6.49 -11.76 9.38
CA ARG A 92 -5.40 -11.42 10.29
C ARG A 92 -4.16 -12.26 10.01
N LEU A 93 -3.00 -11.60 9.89
CA LEU A 93 -1.72 -12.31 9.80
C LEU A 93 -1.38 -13.06 11.10
N ASN A 94 -1.90 -12.61 12.24
CA ASN A 94 -1.65 -13.23 13.54
C ASN A 94 -2.29 -14.63 13.66
N ASP A 95 -3.24 -14.99 12.80
CA ASP A 95 -3.88 -16.30 12.80
C ASP A 95 -2.98 -17.40 12.17
N MET A 96 -1.87 -17.02 11.56
CA MET A 96 -0.91 -17.96 10.96
C MET A 96 -0.09 -18.68 12.04
N VAL A 97 0.15 -19.98 11.84
CA VAL A 97 0.98 -20.81 12.73
C VAL A 97 2.43 -20.33 12.70
N HIS A 98 2.98 -20.12 11.51
CA HIS A 98 4.31 -19.54 11.31
C HIS A 98 4.18 -18.17 10.66
N GLN A 99 4.75 -17.16 11.31
CA GLN A 99 4.68 -15.74 10.91
C GLN A 99 6.02 -15.22 10.37
N ASN A 100 6.85 -16.11 9.81
CA ASN A 100 8.09 -15.71 9.17
C ASN A 100 7.82 -14.95 7.86
N SER A 101 8.82 -14.21 7.37
CA SER A 101 8.63 -13.35 6.19
C SER A 101 8.20 -14.09 4.93
N ALA A 102 8.61 -15.33 4.72
CA ALA A 102 8.19 -16.11 3.55
C ALA A 102 6.69 -16.42 3.60
N GLU A 103 6.18 -16.82 4.78
CA GLU A 103 4.76 -17.10 4.99
C GLU A 103 3.88 -15.84 4.96
N VAL A 104 4.37 -14.73 5.52
CA VAL A 104 3.69 -13.43 5.41
C VAL A 104 3.54 -13.01 3.95
N LEU A 105 4.63 -13.04 3.17
CA LEU A 105 4.60 -12.68 1.76
C LEU A 105 3.71 -13.62 0.94
N ASN A 106 3.82 -14.92 1.15
CA ASN A 106 2.99 -15.91 0.47
C ASN A 106 1.50 -15.71 0.78
N THR A 107 1.15 -15.45 2.05
CA THR A 107 -0.24 -15.20 2.45
C THR A 107 -0.80 -13.93 1.82
N LEU A 108 -0.02 -12.84 1.82
CA LEU A 108 -0.41 -11.58 1.18
C LEU A 108 -0.56 -11.74 -0.34
N ALA A 109 0.34 -12.48 -1.00
CA ALA A 109 0.25 -12.76 -2.44
C ALA A 109 -1.00 -13.57 -2.79
N LEU A 110 -1.27 -14.67 -2.07
CA LEU A 110 -2.46 -15.51 -2.29
C LEU A 110 -3.76 -14.74 -2.03
N ARG A 111 -3.78 -13.85 -1.03
CA ARG A 111 -4.92 -12.95 -0.76
C ARG A 111 -5.09 -11.94 -1.89
N TYR A 112 -4.01 -11.34 -2.36
CA TYR A 112 -4.03 -10.38 -3.47
C TYR A 112 -4.57 -11.00 -4.77
N GLU A 113 -4.20 -12.24 -5.09
CA GLU A 113 -4.74 -12.99 -6.25
C GLU A 113 -6.26 -13.21 -6.17
N LYS A 114 -6.86 -13.15 -4.98
CA LYS A 114 -8.30 -13.22 -4.74
C LYS A 114 -8.95 -11.84 -4.59
N ASN A 115 -8.23 -10.76 -4.92
CA ASN A 115 -8.62 -9.37 -4.71
C ASN A 115 -8.83 -8.98 -3.23
N TYR A 116 -8.29 -9.75 -2.29
CA TYR A 116 -8.29 -9.39 -0.86
C TYR A 116 -7.08 -8.51 -0.55
N ILE A 117 -7.22 -7.21 -0.85
CA ILE A 117 -6.13 -6.24 -0.76
C ILE A 117 -5.85 -5.71 0.65
N TYR A 118 -6.78 -5.89 1.57
CA TYR A 118 -6.69 -5.42 2.96
C TYR A 118 -6.41 -6.60 3.88
N THR A 119 -5.38 -6.51 4.72
CA THR A 119 -5.04 -7.57 5.69
C THR A 119 -4.61 -6.96 7.01
N ILE A 120 -5.15 -7.45 8.11
CA ILE A 120 -4.88 -6.94 9.45
C ILE A 120 -3.54 -7.52 9.95
N ALA A 121 -2.65 -6.64 10.38
CA ALA A 121 -1.43 -6.94 11.10
C ALA A 121 -1.41 -6.08 12.36
N GLU A 122 -2.24 -6.43 13.34
CA GLU A 122 -2.60 -5.53 14.45
C GLU A 122 -1.38 -4.90 15.12
N PRO A 123 -1.42 -3.58 15.40
CA PRO A 123 -2.54 -2.66 15.22
C PRO A 123 -2.71 -2.10 13.79
N MET A 124 -1.90 -2.55 12.82
CA MET A 124 -1.84 -1.98 11.46
C MET A 124 -2.82 -2.66 10.49
N LEU A 125 -3.23 -1.89 9.47
CA LEU A 125 -3.88 -2.42 8.27
C LEU A 125 -2.90 -2.39 7.11
N ILE A 126 -2.59 -3.55 6.54
CA ILE A 126 -1.85 -3.66 5.29
C ILE A 126 -2.85 -3.46 4.15
N SER A 127 -2.56 -2.52 3.25
CA SER A 127 -3.31 -2.26 2.03
C SER A 127 -2.37 -2.37 0.82
N ILE A 128 -2.67 -3.31 -0.09
CA ILE A 128 -1.88 -3.54 -1.30
C ILE A 128 -2.63 -2.93 -2.49
N ASN A 129 -1.96 -2.06 -3.25
CA ASN A 129 -2.60 -1.37 -4.38
C ASN A 129 -3.06 -2.38 -5.47
N PRO A 130 -4.37 -2.48 -5.76
CA PRO A 130 -4.87 -3.38 -6.81
C PRO A 130 -4.62 -2.87 -8.24
N TYR A 131 -4.30 -1.58 -8.45
CA TYR A 131 -4.28 -0.94 -9.77
C TYR A 131 -5.58 -1.06 -10.58
N GLN A 132 -6.68 -1.37 -9.89
CA GLN A 132 -8.03 -1.46 -10.44
C GLN A 132 -9.03 -1.00 -9.38
N LEU A 133 -10.24 -0.64 -9.81
CA LEU A 133 -11.32 -0.33 -8.90
C LEU A 133 -11.85 -1.62 -8.26
N ILE A 134 -11.97 -1.61 -6.94
CA ILE A 134 -12.64 -2.66 -6.17
C ILE A 134 -13.81 -2.00 -5.45
N ASP A 135 -15.01 -2.29 -5.91
CA ASP A 135 -16.22 -1.72 -5.32
C ASP A 135 -16.51 -2.34 -3.96
N VAL A 136 -16.75 -1.46 -2.98
CA VAL A 136 -17.09 -1.84 -1.62
C VAL A 136 -18.29 -1.01 -1.18
N ASN A 137 -19.33 -1.68 -0.71
CA ASN A 137 -20.51 -1.02 -0.19
C ASN A 137 -20.22 -0.39 1.17
N MET A 138 -19.99 0.92 1.17
CA MET A 138 -19.69 1.70 2.36
C MET A 138 -20.80 1.65 3.42
N ASN A 139 -22.06 1.42 3.02
CA ASN A 139 -23.17 1.38 3.98
C ASN A 139 -23.08 0.18 4.93
N ASP A 140 -22.56 -0.96 4.44
CA ASP A 140 -22.37 -2.16 5.28
C ASP A 140 -21.42 -1.84 6.45
N TYR A 141 -20.34 -1.10 6.16
CA TYR A 141 -19.38 -0.65 7.17
C TYR A 141 -19.97 0.30 8.20
N LYS A 142 -21.00 1.07 7.85
CA LYS A 142 -21.68 1.93 8.82
C LYS A 142 -22.59 1.15 9.76
N THR A 143 -23.41 0.26 9.20
CA THR A 143 -24.55 -0.34 9.91
C THR A 143 -24.18 -1.62 10.64
N MET A 144 -23.24 -2.42 10.12
CA MET A 144 -22.86 -3.72 10.69
C MET A 144 -21.73 -3.59 11.71
N ASN A 145 -21.55 -4.62 12.54
CA ASN A 145 -20.44 -4.68 13.48
C ASN A 145 -19.11 -4.87 12.75
N THR A 146 -18.06 -4.19 13.19
CA THR A 146 -16.74 -4.23 12.54
C THR A 146 -16.18 -5.66 12.44
N HIS A 147 -16.44 -6.52 13.44
CA HIS A 147 -15.96 -7.91 13.48
C HIS A 147 -16.65 -8.85 12.47
N GLU A 148 -17.80 -8.47 11.92
CA GLU A 148 -18.55 -9.26 10.95
C GLU A 148 -18.15 -8.93 9.50
N LEU A 149 -17.33 -7.89 9.31
CA LEU A 149 -16.97 -7.37 8.00
C LEU A 149 -15.51 -7.72 7.63
N PRO A 150 -15.22 -7.86 6.33
CA PRO A 150 -13.85 -7.89 5.86
C PRO A 150 -13.07 -6.64 6.27
N PRO A 151 -11.74 -6.73 6.43
CA PRO A 151 -10.91 -5.59 6.77
C PRO A 151 -10.96 -4.54 5.66
N HIS A 152 -11.06 -3.28 6.05
CA HIS A 152 -11.11 -2.17 5.11
C HIS A 152 -10.65 -0.88 5.78
N VAL A 153 -10.27 0.13 5.00
CA VAL A 153 -9.99 1.48 5.53
C VAL A 153 -11.20 2.05 6.30
N TYR A 154 -12.41 1.64 5.94
CA TYR A 154 -13.65 2.07 6.60
C TYR A 154 -13.79 1.53 8.01
N THR A 155 -13.26 0.33 8.31
CA THR A 155 -13.29 -0.20 9.69
C THR A 155 -12.46 0.68 10.62
N TYR A 156 -11.24 1.03 10.20
CA TYR A 156 -10.36 1.92 10.95
C TYR A 156 -10.92 3.34 11.06
N ALA A 157 -11.56 3.85 10.01
CA ALA A 157 -12.25 5.15 10.05
C ALA A 157 -13.39 5.14 11.08
N LYS A 158 -14.23 4.09 11.08
CA LYS A 158 -15.32 3.89 12.02
C LYS A 158 -14.81 3.78 13.45
N ASP A 159 -13.85 2.91 13.70
CA ASP A 159 -13.33 2.66 15.05
C ASP A 159 -12.71 3.94 15.63
N ALA A 160 -11.91 4.69 14.86
CA ALA A 160 -11.38 5.99 15.28
C ALA A 160 -12.50 7.03 15.57
N MET A 161 -13.58 7.03 14.80
CA MET A 161 -14.71 7.93 15.06
C MET A 161 -15.46 7.54 16.34
N LEU A 162 -15.71 6.25 16.55
CA LEU A 162 -16.36 5.75 17.77
C LEU A 162 -15.50 6.00 19.00
N ASP A 163 -14.19 5.76 18.92
CA ASP A 163 -13.25 6.04 20.02
C ASP A 163 -13.21 7.52 20.37
N PHE A 164 -13.21 8.41 19.37
CA PHE A 164 -13.33 9.85 19.59
C PHE A 164 -14.61 10.21 20.36
N ILE A 165 -15.77 9.66 19.95
CA ILE A 165 -17.07 9.95 20.58
C ILE A 165 -17.13 9.43 22.02
N ASN A 166 -16.66 8.20 22.23
CA ASN A 166 -16.74 7.50 23.51
C ASN A 166 -15.76 8.04 24.53
N THR A 167 -14.52 8.32 24.11
CA THR A 167 -13.43 8.72 25.02
C THR A 167 -13.24 10.24 25.11
N LYS A 168 -13.82 11.00 24.18
CA LYS A 168 -13.57 12.44 23.99
C LYS A 168 -12.10 12.80 23.75
N ASN A 169 -11.27 11.81 23.40
CA ASN A 169 -9.86 12.01 23.05
C ASN A 169 -9.70 12.08 21.54
N SER A 170 -8.83 12.99 21.08
CA SER A 170 -8.50 13.12 19.66
C SER A 170 -7.86 11.84 19.11
N GLN A 171 -8.27 11.43 17.92
CA GLN A 171 -7.76 10.26 17.23
C GLN A 171 -6.94 10.65 15.99
N SER A 172 -6.03 9.78 15.57
CA SER A 172 -5.20 9.99 14.39
C SER A 172 -5.10 8.73 13.54
N ILE A 173 -5.38 8.86 12.25
CA ILE A 173 -5.14 7.80 11.26
C ILE A 173 -3.90 8.18 10.45
N ILE A 174 -2.87 7.33 10.51
CA ILE A 174 -1.60 7.55 9.81
C ILE A 174 -1.54 6.62 8.60
N ILE A 175 -1.51 7.20 7.41
CA ILE A 175 -1.42 6.45 6.15
C ILE A 175 -0.01 6.63 5.58
N SER A 176 0.76 5.54 5.53
CA SER A 176 2.16 5.54 5.10
C SER A 176 2.41 4.52 3.98
N GLY A 177 3.53 4.67 3.27
CA GLY A 177 3.90 3.82 2.13
C GLY A 177 4.67 4.58 1.05
N GLU A 178 5.24 3.84 0.10
CA GLU A 178 6.01 4.40 -1.02
C GLU A 178 5.12 5.14 -2.04
N SER A 179 5.75 5.89 -2.97
CA SER A 179 4.99 6.53 -4.05
C SER A 179 4.28 5.47 -4.91
N GLY A 180 2.99 5.68 -5.17
CA GLY A 180 2.15 4.71 -5.91
C GLY A 180 1.50 3.63 -5.04
N SER A 181 1.75 3.59 -3.72
CA SER A 181 1.17 2.56 -2.84
C SER A 181 -0.33 2.71 -2.52
N GLY A 182 -0.98 3.78 -2.98
CA GLY A 182 -2.41 4.02 -2.71
C GLY A 182 -2.73 4.94 -1.51
N LYS A 183 -1.73 5.62 -0.91
CA LYS A 183 -1.95 6.52 0.25
C LYS A 183 -3.04 7.57 0.05
N THR A 184 -2.99 8.27 -1.08
CA THR A 184 -3.94 9.36 -1.41
C THR A 184 -5.36 8.80 -1.55
N GLU A 185 -5.51 7.66 -2.22
CA GLU A 185 -6.81 6.99 -2.38
C GLU A 185 -7.36 6.47 -1.05
N ALA A 186 -6.52 5.85 -0.21
CA ALA A 186 -6.92 5.47 1.15
C ALA A 186 -7.38 6.68 1.98
N SER A 187 -6.69 7.81 1.89
CA SER A 187 -7.09 9.06 2.57
C SER A 187 -8.45 9.56 2.07
N LYS A 188 -8.70 9.52 0.75
CA LYS A 188 -10.01 9.86 0.16
C LYS A 188 -11.12 8.94 0.67
N LEU A 189 -10.86 7.64 0.83
CA LEU A 189 -11.82 6.69 1.39
C LEU A 189 -12.18 7.03 2.85
N VAL A 190 -11.20 7.37 3.70
CA VAL A 190 -11.48 7.84 5.08
C VAL A 190 -12.37 9.09 5.06
N ILE A 191 -12.03 10.09 4.24
CA ILE A 191 -12.82 11.33 4.13
C ILE A 191 -14.23 11.01 3.63
N LYS A 192 -14.37 10.20 2.57
CA LYS A 192 -15.67 9.78 2.02
C LYS A 192 -16.54 9.10 3.08
N PHE A 193 -15.94 8.25 3.91
CA PHE A 193 -16.64 7.61 5.03
C PHE A 193 -17.22 8.64 6.00
N TYR A 194 -16.42 9.60 6.47
CA TYR A 194 -16.90 10.66 7.38
C TYR A 194 -17.94 11.58 6.74
N LEU A 195 -17.76 11.97 5.48
CA LEU A 195 -18.73 12.82 4.77
C LEU A 195 -20.09 12.15 4.60
N SER A 196 -20.10 10.84 4.44
CA SER A 196 -21.33 10.10 4.16
C SER A 196 -22.26 9.95 5.37
N GLY A 197 -21.83 10.30 6.57
CA GLY A 197 -22.67 10.37 7.78
C GLY A 197 -23.45 11.70 7.90
N VAL A 198 -23.07 12.72 7.13
CA VAL A 198 -23.64 14.07 7.23
C VAL A 198 -24.98 14.10 6.49
N LYS A 199 -26.08 14.39 7.22
CA LYS A 199 -27.45 14.43 6.66
C LYS A 199 -27.78 15.74 5.94
N GLU A 200 -26.97 16.78 6.12
CA GLU A 200 -27.16 18.10 5.51
C GLU A 200 -26.05 18.38 4.49
N ASN A 201 -26.40 19.03 3.38
CA ASN A 201 -25.43 19.58 2.42
C ASN A 201 -24.65 20.73 3.08
N ASN A 202 -23.71 20.39 3.96
CA ASN A 202 -22.87 21.36 4.64
C ASN A 202 -21.77 21.81 3.68
N ASP A 203 -21.64 23.13 3.45
CA ASP A 203 -20.63 23.70 2.55
C ASP A 203 -19.20 23.29 2.94
N ILE A 204 -18.97 23.01 4.23
CA ILE A 204 -17.68 22.53 4.76
C ILE A 204 -17.31 21.17 4.17
N SER A 205 -18.28 20.24 4.11
CA SER A 205 -18.10 18.89 3.58
C SER A 205 -17.72 18.91 2.11
N LYS A 206 -18.41 19.75 1.33
CA LYS A 206 -18.10 19.95 -0.10
C LYS A 206 -16.75 20.60 -0.28
N THR A 207 -16.45 21.66 0.47
CA THR A 207 -15.16 22.37 0.40
C THR A 207 -13.99 21.45 0.72
N LEU A 208 -14.12 20.60 1.75
CA LEU A 208 -13.10 19.60 2.10
C LEU A 208 -12.89 18.61 0.96
N TRP A 209 -13.96 18.11 0.35
CA TRP A 209 -13.86 17.19 -0.79
C TRP A 209 -13.21 17.85 -2.00
N ASP A 210 -13.71 19.03 -2.39
CA ASP A 210 -13.27 19.76 -3.59
C ASP A 210 -11.82 20.25 -3.46
N SER A 211 -11.36 20.55 -2.23
CA SER A 211 -9.96 20.91 -1.97
C SER A 211 -8.98 19.85 -2.44
N ASN A 212 -9.37 18.57 -2.47
CA ASN A 212 -8.48 17.51 -2.98
C ASN A 212 -8.11 17.74 -4.44
N PHE A 213 -9.06 18.12 -5.30
CA PHE A 213 -8.78 18.37 -6.71
C PHE A 213 -7.79 19.52 -6.89
N ILE A 214 -7.95 20.61 -6.13
CA ILE A 214 -7.04 21.76 -6.16
C ILE A 214 -5.64 21.34 -5.68
N LEU A 215 -5.57 20.58 -4.58
CA LEU A 215 -4.29 20.15 -4.03
C LEU A 215 -3.56 19.16 -4.95
N GLU A 216 -4.30 18.30 -5.65
CA GLU A 216 -3.71 17.41 -6.66
C GLU A 216 -3.20 18.20 -7.86
N ALA A 217 -3.97 19.15 -8.38
CA ALA A 217 -3.53 20.01 -9.48
C ALA A 217 -2.21 20.73 -9.15
N PHE A 218 -2.13 21.36 -7.96
CA PHE A 218 -0.98 22.17 -7.57
C PHE A 218 0.18 21.40 -6.93
N GLY A 219 -0.08 20.22 -6.37
CA GLY A 219 0.88 19.48 -5.55
C GLY A 219 1.23 18.09 -6.05
N ASN A 220 0.51 17.54 -7.04
CA ASN A 220 0.84 16.26 -7.66
C ASN A 220 1.47 16.45 -9.04
N ALA A 221 2.27 15.45 -9.42
CA ALA A 221 2.94 15.41 -10.71
C ALA A 221 3.07 13.97 -11.21
N LYS A 222 3.24 13.84 -12.53
CA LYS A 222 3.63 12.57 -13.16
C LYS A 222 5.09 12.28 -12.87
N THR A 223 5.35 11.12 -12.28
CA THR A 223 6.69 10.56 -12.05
C THR A 223 6.87 9.26 -12.85
N ILE A 224 8.03 8.62 -12.77
CA ILE A 224 8.23 7.29 -13.38
C ILE A 224 7.34 6.24 -12.70
N LYS A 225 7.21 6.28 -11.37
CA LYS A 225 6.49 5.26 -10.59
C LYS A 225 4.98 5.49 -10.47
N ASN A 226 4.53 6.74 -10.58
CA ASN A 226 3.14 7.12 -10.33
C ASN A 226 2.75 8.34 -11.16
N ASN A 227 1.65 8.23 -11.90
CA ASN A 227 1.12 9.28 -12.76
C ASN A 227 0.53 10.47 -11.99
N ASN A 228 0.09 10.25 -10.76
CA ASN A 228 -0.48 11.26 -9.87
C ASN A 228 0.24 11.25 -8.51
N SER A 229 1.56 11.44 -8.53
CA SER A 229 2.39 11.38 -7.32
C SER A 229 2.27 12.67 -6.52
N SER A 230 1.74 12.59 -5.30
CA SER A 230 1.82 13.71 -4.34
C SER A 230 3.28 14.02 -4.00
N ARG A 231 3.66 15.28 -4.18
CA ARG A 231 5.01 15.80 -3.91
C ARG A 231 5.03 16.73 -2.70
N TYR A 232 4.14 16.47 -1.75
CA TYR A 232 3.97 17.17 -0.48
C TYR A 232 3.42 16.20 0.56
N GLY A 233 3.68 16.49 1.84
CA GLY A 233 3.00 15.88 2.98
C GLY A 233 1.72 16.63 3.30
N LYS A 234 0.68 15.89 3.72
CA LYS A 234 -0.66 16.42 4.02
C LYS A 234 -1.07 15.97 5.41
N TYR A 235 -1.50 16.91 6.25
CA TYR A 235 -2.13 16.66 7.54
C TYR A 235 -3.53 17.26 7.53
N ILE A 236 -4.54 16.42 7.78
CA ILE A 236 -5.95 16.84 7.74
C ILE A 236 -6.51 16.71 9.15
N LYS A 237 -6.98 17.83 9.69
CA LYS A 237 -7.72 17.88 10.96
C LYS A 237 -9.20 17.96 10.62
N ILE A 238 -9.99 17.04 11.15
CA ILE A 238 -11.45 17.01 11.01
C ILE A 238 -12.02 17.10 12.42
N GLN A 239 -12.89 18.08 12.64
CA GLN A 239 -13.62 18.24 13.89
C GLN A 239 -15.02 17.70 13.71
N LEU A 240 -15.42 16.83 14.65
CA LEU A 240 -16.74 16.22 14.68
C LEU A 240 -17.53 16.71 15.89
N ASP A 241 -18.84 16.88 15.74
CA ASP A 241 -19.76 17.05 16.88
C ASP A 241 -20.14 15.70 17.52
N GLU A 242 -20.96 15.75 18.57
CA GLU A 242 -21.47 14.55 19.26
C GLU A 242 -22.39 13.68 18.39
N ASN A 243 -22.95 14.25 17.32
CA ASN A 243 -23.80 13.59 16.35
C ASN A 243 -23.02 13.09 15.12
N GLN A 244 -21.68 13.07 15.18
CA GLN A 244 -20.79 12.60 14.11
C GLN A 244 -20.75 13.51 12.86
N ASN A 245 -21.26 14.73 12.95
CA ASN A 245 -21.21 15.68 11.84
C ASN A 245 -19.88 16.42 11.81
N ILE A 246 -19.37 16.68 10.61
CA ILE A 246 -18.19 17.52 10.42
C ILE A 246 -18.58 18.98 10.68
N VAL A 247 -18.03 19.58 11.73
CA VAL A 247 -18.24 21.00 12.08
C VAL A 247 -17.13 21.91 11.57
N SER A 248 -15.94 21.37 11.35
CA SER A 248 -14.80 22.13 10.83
C SER A 248 -13.75 21.17 10.26
N SER A 249 -12.95 21.67 9.31
CA SER A 249 -11.79 20.95 8.80
C SER A 249 -10.65 21.90 8.49
N CYS A 250 -9.42 21.41 8.62
CA CYS A 250 -8.20 22.15 8.31
C CYS A 250 -7.21 21.23 7.61
N ILE A 251 -6.60 21.71 6.53
CA ILE A 251 -5.56 20.99 5.80
C ILE A 251 -4.25 21.77 5.94
N GLU A 252 -3.25 21.11 6.51
CA GLU A 252 -1.88 21.60 6.59
C GLU A 252 -1.01 20.85 5.59
N ILE A 253 -0.23 21.61 4.82
CA ILE A 253 0.66 21.09 3.78
C ILE A 253 2.09 21.35 4.23
N PHE A 254 2.96 20.36 4.05
CA PHE A 254 4.38 20.49 4.38
C PHE A 254 5.26 19.82 3.34
N LEU A 255 6.51 20.26 3.25
CA LEU A 255 7.55 19.65 2.41
C LEU A 255 7.18 19.53 0.91
N LEU A 256 6.57 20.57 0.33
CA LEU A 256 6.37 20.64 -1.11
C LEU A 256 7.73 20.60 -1.83
N GLU A 257 7.88 19.73 -2.83
CA GLU A 257 9.09 19.59 -3.63
C GLU A 257 9.33 20.79 -4.58
N LYS A 258 9.82 21.90 -4.03
CA LYS A 258 10.01 23.16 -4.76
C LYS A 258 10.86 23.02 -6.04
N ILE A 259 11.87 22.14 -6.02
CA ILE A 259 12.77 21.95 -7.17
C ILE A 259 12.04 21.48 -8.43
N ARG A 260 10.91 20.77 -8.28
CA ARG A 260 10.09 20.27 -9.40
C ARG A 260 9.50 21.39 -10.26
N VAL A 261 9.38 22.61 -9.74
CA VAL A 261 8.91 23.76 -10.52
C VAL A 261 9.90 24.14 -11.61
N VAL A 262 11.21 24.03 -11.33
CA VAL A 262 12.28 24.54 -12.20
C VAL A 262 12.97 23.45 -13.01
N SER A 263 12.97 22.21 -12.53
CA SER A 263 13.64 21.09 -13.17
C SER A 263 12.90 19.79 -12.91
N GLN A 264 12.92 18.90 -13.89
CA GLN A 264 12.31 17.57 -13.81
C GLN A 264 13.22 16.56 -14.48
N GLU A 265 13.20 15.32 -13.97
CA GLU A 265 13.92 14.22 -14.59
C GLU A 265 13.31 13.81 -15.93
N ASN A 266 14.08 13.04 -16.71
CA ASN A 266 13.59 12.46 -17.95
C ASN A 266 12.32 11.63 -17.69
N GLU A 267 11.35 11.74 -18.60
CA GLU A 267 10.02 11.12 -18.51
C GLU A 267 9.13 11.62 -17.34
N GLU A 268 9.56 12.53 -16.49
CA GLU A 268 8.73 13.14 -15.44
C GLU A 268 8.14 14.49 -15.85
N ARG A 269 7.05 14.90 -15.22
CA ARG A 269 6.46 16.23 -15.44
C ARG A 269 6.60 17.14 -14.23
N SER A 270 6.37 18.42 -14.49
CA SER A 270 6.07 19.40 -13.43
C SER A 270 4.67 19.15 -12.86
N TYR A 271 4.22 20.04 -11.97
CA TYR A 271 2.88 19.95 -11.37
C TYR A 271 1.77 20.02 -12.43
N HIS A 272 0.68 19.27 -12.22
CA HIS A 272 -0.42 19.14 -13.18
C HIS A 272 -1.01 20.48 -13.59
N ILE A 273 -1.13 21.43 -12.66
CA ILE A 273 -1.69 22.76 -12.88
C ILE A 273 -1.04 23.51 -14.05
N PHE A 274 0.26 23.33 -14.29
CA PHE A 274 0.93 23.99 -15.43
C PHE A 274 0.37 23.49 -16.76
N TYR A 275 0.19 22.18 -16.90
CA TYR A 275 -0.34 21.56 -18.11
C TYR A 275 -1.86 21.80 -18.25
N GLU A 276 -2.59 21.79 -17.14
CA GLU A 276 -4.02 22.13 -17.10
C GLU A 276 -4.28 23.58 -17.51
N ILE A 277 -3.46 24.53 -17.06
CA ILE A 277 -3.56 25.94 -17.48
C ILE A 277 -3.27 26.08 -18.98
N LEU A 278 -2.18 25.50 -19.47
CA LEU A 278 -1.76 25.65 -20.86
C LEU A 278 -2.77 25.05 -21.85
N ARG A 279 -3.41 23.93 -21.48
CA ARG A 279 -4.37 23.22 -22.34
C ARG A 279 -5.82 23.62 -22.11
N GLY A 280 -6.18 23.96 -20.88
CA GLY A 280 -7.57 24.14 -20.45
C GLY A 280 -8.04 25.60 -20.37
N MET A 281 -7.14 26.59 -20.32
CA MET A 281 -7.57 28.00 -20.34
C MET A 281 -8.17 28.41 -21.69
N SER A 282 -9.20 29.27 -21.65
CA SER A 282 -9.75 29.89 -22.87
C SER A 282 -8.74 30.82 -23.54
N GLU A 283 -8.86 31.00 -24.85
CA GLU A 283 -7.97 31.90 -25.61
C GLU A 283 -8.06 33.35 -25.10
N GLU A 284 -9.23 33.81 -24.65
CA GLU A 284 -9.38 35.11 -24.00
C GLU A 284 -8.50 35.25 -22.76
N MET A 285 -8.51 34.23 -21.88
CA MET A 285 -7.70 34.20 -20.66
C MET A 285 -6.21 34.07 -20.97
N LYS A 286 -5.84 33.25 -21.95
CA LYS A 286 -4.45 33.14 -22.41
C LYS A 286 -3.93 34.49 -22.93
N ASN A 287 -4.71 35.18 -23.75
CA ASN A 287 -4.36 36.52 -24.24
C ASN A 287 -4.27 37.53 -23.10
N LYS A 288 -5.24 37.52 -22.17
CA LYS A 288 -5.27 38.43 -21.00
C LYS A 288 -4.03 38.28 -20.11
N TYR A 289 -3.57 37.06 -19.85
CA TYR A 289 -2.43 36.79 -18.98
C TYR A 289 -1.12 36.54 -19.74
N ASN A 290 -1.13 36.75 -21.06
CA ASN A 290 0.02 36.50 -21.94
C ASN A 290 0.61 35.08 -21.78
N ILE A 291 -0.28 34.08 -21.68
CA ILE A 291 0.08 32.67 -21.62
C ILE A 291 0.51 32.23 -23.02
N LYS A 292 1.73 31.71 -23.09
CA LYS A 292 2.40 31.32 -24.33
C LYS A 292 2.15 29.86 -24.68
N SER A 293 2.65 29.43 -25.83
CA SER A 293 2.63 28.01 -26.21
C SER A 293 3.45 27.17 -25.23
N GLU A 294 3.12 25.88 -25.07
CA GLU A 294 3.82 25.00 -24.12
C GLU A 294 5.34 25.01 -24.36
N ASP A 295 5.77 25.04 -25.63
CA ASP A 295 7.17 24.99 -26.06
C ASP A 295 8.03 26.15 -25.57
N GLU A 296 7.41 27.31 -25.31
CA GLU A 296 8.12 28.52 -24.87
C GLU A 296 8.53 28.50 -23.39
N TYR A 297 7.91 27.64 -22.58
CA TYR A 297 8.23 27.50 -21.17
C TYR A 297 9.37 26.49 -20.96
N LYS A 298 10.56 26.97 -20.60
CA LYS A 298 11.76 26.14 -20.38
C LYS A 298 11.67 25.25 -19.14
N TYR A 299 10.94 25.68 -18.13
CA TYR A 299 10.79 24.98 -16.85
C TYR A 299 9.68 23.90 -16.88
N ILE A 300 9.05 23.71 -18.04
CA ILE A 300 8.05 22.66 -18.26
C ILE A 300 8.71 21.62 -19.17
N SER A 301 9.04 20.45 -18.62
CA SER A 301 9.57 19.32 -19.40
C SER A 301 8.45 18.44 -19.94
N ASN A 302 8.84 17.52 -20.86
CA ASN A 302 8.04 16.34 -21.24
C ASN A 302 6.60 16.66 -21.68
N LYS A 303 6.48 17.71 -22.49
CA LYS A 303 5.22 18.34 -22.97
C LYS A 303 4.37 17.38 -23.81
N SER A 304 4.99 16.50 -24.58
CA SER A 304 4.30 15.53 -25.45
C SER A 304 3.77 14.29 -24.72
N ILE A 305 4.15 14.07 -23.45
CA ILE A 305 3.62 12.94 -22.71
C ILE A 305 2.12 13.21 -22.49
N THR A 306 1.28 12.23 -22.84
CA THR A 306 -0.13 12.17 -22.43
C THR A 306 -0.22 11.23 -21.25
N ILE A 307 -0.90 11.63 -20.16
CA ILE A 307 -1.15 10.71 -19.05
C ILE A 307 -2.36 9.87 -19.47
N GLN A 308 -2.19 8.57 -19.66
CA GLN A 308 -3.33 7.68 -19.86
C GLN A 308 -4.11 7.56 -18.54
N GLY A 309 -5.43 7.73 -18.60
CA GLY A 309 -6.32 7.42 -17.47
C GLY A 309 -6.90 8.59 -16.68
N TYR A 310 -7.01 9.78 -17.28
CA TYR A 310 -8.01 10.78 -16.89
C TYR A 310 -9.05 10.91 -18.00
#